data_AF-A0A645DTI3-F1
#
_entry.id   AF-A0A645DTI3-F1
#
_cell.length_a   1.000
_cell.length_b   1.000
_cell.length_c   1.000
_cell.angle_alpha   90.00
_cell.angle_beta   90.00
_cell.angle_gamma   90.00
#
_symmetry.space_group_name_H-M   'P 1'
#
loop_
_entity.id
_entity.type
_entity.pdbx_description
1 polymer ?
#
loop_
_entity_poly.entity_id
_entity_poly.type
_entity_poly.pdbx_seq_one_letter_code
_entity_poly.pdbx_strand_id
1 'polypeptide(L)'
;MGTVTPAKLSGILPGSSVILKFTPEKDYSLYSVEINGSKVKDIQPSAVEVQYTYKDIKNNILVKPAFVETLNLLISNVLNNSPWKLKSMNIYKDDGTFLFSFPLLQEDKEIKRYFYYPQGEVKMYYPDGSLYWSSTWSISGNNFRLGGGDMTIIELTASRLVFKAPPGADPTTGIINYAQYTYERN
;
A
#
# COMPACT_ATOMS: atom_id res chain seq x y z
N MET A 1 14.57 -2.52 -4.23
CA MET A 1 14.46 -2.25 -5.67
C MET A 1 14.84 -3.55 -6.39
N GLY A 2 15.32 -3.56 -7.63
CA GLY A 2 15.63 -4.79 -8.37
C GLY A 2 16.34 -4.51 -9.69
N THR A 3 16.78 -5.57 -10.38
CA THR A 3 17.49 -5.46 -11.67
C THR A 3 16.79 -6.21 -12.78
N VAL A 4 17.07 -5.82 -14.04
CA VAL A 4 16.63 -6.53 -15.24
C VAL A 4 17.82 -6.79 -16.16
N THR A 5 17.93 -8.01 -16.68
CA THR A 5 18.98 -8.40 -17.62
C THR A 5 18.39 -9.14 -18.83
N PRO A 6 18.69 -8.71 -20.05
CA PRO A 6 19.28 -7.42 -20.43
C PRO A 6 18.28 -6.26 -20.24
N ALA A 7 18.74 -5.13 -19.72
CA ALA A 7 17.88 -3.95 -19.51
C ALA A 7 17.52 -3.21 -20.83
N LYS A 8 18.44 -3.27 -21.81
CA LYS A 8 18.28 -2.67 -23.13
C LYS A 8 18.89 -3.59 -24.16
N LEU A 9 18.20 -3.74 -25.28
CA LEU A 9 18.66 -4.51 -26.42
C LEU A 9 18.55 -3.69 -27.70
N SER A 10 19.63 -3.63 -28.44
CA SER A 10 19.72 -2.98 -29.75
C SER A 10 20.32 -3.93 -30.78
N GLY A 11 19.85 -3.85 -32.02
CA GLY A 11 20.42 -4.66 -33.12
C GLY A 11 20.02 -6.13 -33.12
N ILE A 12 18.89 -6.48 -32.48
CA ILE A 12 18.34 -7.84 -32.56
C ILE A 12 17.68 -8.06 -33.92
N LEU A 13 17.98 -9.21 -34.52
CA LEU A 13 17.33 -9.68 -35.74
C LEU A 13 15.81 -9.79 -35.54
N PRO A 14 15.00 -9.13 -36.39
CA PRO A 14 13.56 -9.27 -36.32
C PRO A 14 13.10 -10.73 -36.35
N GLY A 15 12.11 -11.07 -35.54
CA GLY A 15 11.63 -12.46 -35.36
C GLY A 15 12.41 -13.28 -34.32
N SER A 16 13.48 -12.74 -33.74
CA SER A 16 14.20 -13.40 -32.64
C SER A 16 13.39 -13.36 -31.33
N SER A 17 13.78 -14.20 -30.38
CA SER A 17 13.29 -14.18 -29.00
C SER A 17 14.42 -13.87 -28.03
N VAL A 18 14.10 -13.23 -26.91
CA VAL A 18 15.06 -12.97 -25.84
C VAL A 18 14.48 -13.34 -24.48
N ILE A 19 15.34 -13.88 -23.61
CA ILE A 19 14.99 -14.14 -22.21
C ILE A 19 15.36 -12.90 -21.40
N LEU A 20 14.36 -12.31 -20.77
CA LEU A 20 14.51 -11.24 -19.79
C LEU A 20 14.50 -11.87 -18.40
N LYS A 21 15.49 -11.53 -17.58
CA LYS A 21 15.57 -11.92 -16.17
C LYS A 21 15.32 -10.71 -15.30
N PHE A 22 14.38 -10.83 -14.37
CA PHE A 22 14.06 -9.80 -13.39
C PHE A 22 14.44 -10.33 -12.02
N THR A 23 15.35 -9.66 -11.33
CA THR A 23 15.87 -10.08 -10.03
C THR A 23 15.51 -9.03 -8.99
N PRO A 24 14.43 -9.24 -8.20
CA PRO A 24 14.13 -8.38 -7.06
C PRO A 24 15.26 -8.38 -6.04
N GLU A 25 15.54 -7.24 -5.42
CA GLU A 25 16.39 -7.18 -4.22
C GLU A 25 15.61 -7.67 -2.99
N LYS A 26 16.35 -7.89 -1.89
CA LYS A 26 15.76 -8.19 -0.59
C LYS A 26 14.67 -7.17 -0.24
N ASP A 27 13.54 -7.66 0.28
CA ASP A 27 12.36 -6.91 0.71
C ASP A 27 11.53 -6.27 -0.42
N TYR A 28 11.87 -6.54 -1.69
CA TYR A 28 11.11 -6.07 -2.85
C TYR A 28 10.56 -7.23 -3.69
N SER A 29 9.50 -6.93 -4.43
CA SER A 29 8.88 -7.82 -5.41
C SER A 29 8.83 -7.12 -6.77
N LEU A 30 9.07 -7.87 -7.84
CA LEU A 30 8.65 -7.44 -9.18
C LEU A 30 7.13 -7.32 -9.14
N TYR A 31 6.58 -6.18 -9.53
CA TYR A 31 5.13 -5.93 -9.55
C TYR A 31 4.55 -5.96 -10.97
N SER A 32 5.24 -5.32 -11.91
CA SER A 32 4.85 -5.28 -13.30
C SER A 32 6.04 -5.02 -14.22
N VAL A 33 5.89 -5.34 -15.49
CA VAL A 33 6.86 -4.99 -16.53
C VAL A 33 6.17 -4.32 -17.68
N GLU A 34 6.78 -3.27 -18.20
CA GLU A 34 6.44 -2.66 -19.47
C GLU A 34 7.56 -2.91 -20.48
N ILE A 35 7.20 -3.33 -21.69
CA ILE A 35 8.12 -3.48 -22.81
C ILE A 35 7.65 -2.53 -23.92
N ASN A 36 8.51 -1.59 -24.33
CA ASN A 36 8.19 -0.57 -25.33
C ASN A 36 6.88 0.21 -25.01
N GLY A 37 6.61 0.45 -23.73
CA GLY A 37 5.42 1.14 -23.24
C GLY A 37 4.15 0.27 -23.15
N SER A 38 4.23 -1.02 -23.49
CA SER A 38 3.13 -1.96 -23.35
C SER A 38 3.32 -2.84 -22.11
N LYS A 39 2.30 -2.90 -21.24
CA LYS A 39 2.33 -3.75 -20.03
C LYS A 39 2.27 -5.23 -20.42
N VAL A 40 3.18 -6.02 -19.85
CA VAL A 40 3.19 -7.48 -19.96
C VAL A 40 2.12 -8.04 -19.01
N LYS A 41 1.12 -8.74 -19.56
CA LYS A 41 -0.05 -9.19 -18.79
C LYS A 41 0.22 -10.42 -17.93
N ASP A 42 1.17 -11.26 -18.33
CA ASP A 42 1.39 -12.57 -17.71
C ASP A 42 2.38 -12.53 -16.54
N ILE A 43 2.87 -11.33 -16.17
CA ILE A 43 3.76 -11.16 -15.03
C ILE A 43 2.92 -10.92 -13.78
N GLN A 44 3.00 -11.89 -12.87
CA GLN A 44 2.46 -11.80 -11.53
C GLN A 44 3.50 -11.24 -10.55
N PRO A 45 3.05 -10.59 -9.47
CA PRO A 45 4.00 -10.10 -8.48
C PRO A 45 4.83 -11.23 -7.85
N SER A 46 6.15 -11.03 -7.74
CA SER A 46 7.08 -12.06 -7.27
C SER A 46 8.28 -11.47 -6.53
N ALA A 47 8.64 -12.06 -5.38
CA ALA A 47 9.82 -11.73 -4.59
C ALA A 47 11.09 -12.50 -5.02
N VAL A 48 10.98 -13.40 -6.00
CA VAL A 48 12.10 -14.19 -6.54
C VAL A 48 12.35 -13.86 -8.00
N GLU A 49 13.47 -14.32 -8.55
CA GLU A 49 13.80 -14.11 -9.96
C GLU A 49 12.67 -14.61 -10.87
N VAL A 50 12.27 -13.76 -11.82
CA VAL A 50 11.30 -14.10 -12.86
C VAL A 50 12.01 -14.09 -14.20
N GLN A 51 11.81 -15.14 -14.99
CA GLN A 51 12.26 -15.21 -16.38
C GLN A 51 11.06 -15.08 -17.31
N TYR A 52 11.19 -14.20 -18.31
CA TYR A 52 10.15 -13.96 -19.31
C TYR A 52 10.77 -14.02 -20.70
N THR A 53 10.20 -14.86 -21.57
CA THR A 53 10.63 -14.95 -22.96
C THR A 53 9.82 -13.96 -23.80
N TYR A 54 10.45 -12.88 -24.26
CA TYR A 54 9.85 -11.95 -25.20
C TYR A 54 10.14 -12.42 -26.63
N LYS A 55 9.07 -12.77 -27.35
CA LYS A 55 9.13 -13.37 -28.69
C LYS A 55 8.88 -12.34 -29.78
N ASP A 56 9.22 -12.72 -31.02
CA ASP A 56 8.89 -12.00 -32.24
C ASP A 56 9.30 -10.52 -32.21
N ILE A 57 10.55 -10.28 -31.82
CA ILE A 57 11.10 -8.94 -31.66
C ILE A 57 11.03 -8.22 -33.00
N LYS A 58 10.43 -7.03 -33.04
CA LYS A 58 10.28 -6.25 -34.28
C LYS A 58 11.28 -5.11 -34.39
N ASN A 59 11.74 -4.62 -33.25
CA ASN A 59 12.54 -3.41 -33.11
C ASN A 59 13.28 -3.43 -31.77
N ASN A 60 14.06 -2.38 -31.51
CA ASN A 60 14.76 -2.21 -30.23
C ASN A 60 13.81 -2.35 -29.05
N ILE A 61 14.30 -2.95 -27.98
CA ILE A 61 13.52 -3.25 -26.78
C ILE A 61 13.99 -2.35 -25.65
N LEU A 62 13.04 -1.64 -25.06
CA LEU A 62 13.17 -0.96 -23.78
C LEU A 62 12.31 -1.68 -22.75
N VAL A 63 12.95 -2.25 -21.74
CA VAL A 63 12.29 -2.98 -20.65
C VAL A 63 12.26 -2.10 -19.41
N LYS A 64 11.08 -1.89 -18.84
CA LYS A 64 10.84 -1.10 -17.63
C LYS A 64 10.14 -1.97 -16.59
N PRO A 65 10.88 -2.62 -15.68
CA PRO A 65 10.28 -3.28 -14.52
C PRO A 65 9.86 -2.25 -13.47
N ALA A 66 8.77 -2.54 -12.76
CA ALA A 66 8.39 -1.87 -11.54
C ALA A 66 8.63 -2.81 -10.36
N PHE A 67 9.50 -2.42 -9.44
CA PHE A 67 9.73 -3.13 -8.18
C PHE A 67 9.08 -2.36 -7.05
N VAL A 68 8.41 -3.09 -6.16
CA VAL A 68 7.65 -2.53 -5.05
C VAL A 68 8.02 -3.26 -3.76
N GLU A 69 7.85 -2.62 -2.61
CA GLU A 69 8.13 -3.26 -1.32
C GLU A 69 7.18 -4.45 -1.09
N THR A 70 7.75 -5.62 -0.78
CA THR A 70 7.00 -6.88 -0.65
C THR A 70 5.97 -6.80 0.48
N LEU A 71 6.34 -6.22 1.62
CA LEU A 71 5.42 -6.07 2.75
C LEU A 71 4.22 -5.20 2.40
N ASN A 72 4.47 -4.05 1.74
CA ASN A 72 3.41 -3.15 1.30
C ASN A 72 2.48 -3.81 0.28
N LEU A 73 3.02 -4.61 -0.64
CA LEU A 73 2.22 -5.39 -1.57
C LEU A 73 1.32 -6.41 -0.86
N LEU A 74 1.87 -7.20 0.07
CA LEU A 74 1.11 -8.19 0.83
C LEU A 74 0.01 -7.54 1.68
N ILE A 75 0.34 -6.46 2.38
CA ILE A 75 -0.63 -5.72 3.17
C ILE A 75 -1.67 -5.05 2.26
N SER A 76 -1.29 -4.57 1.08
CA SER A 76 -2.27 -4.03 0.14
C SER A 76 -3.30 -5.09 -0.26
N ASN A 77 -2.95 -6.37 -0.38
CA ASN A 77 -3.95 -7.41 -0.62
C ASN A 77 -4.95 -7.54 0.53
N VAL A 78 -4.51 -7.27 1.77
CA VAL A 78 -5.37 -7.19 2.94
C VAL A 78 -6.19 -5.90 2.92
N LEU A 79 -5.62 -4.75 2.56
CA LEU A 79 -6.26 -3.42 2.62
C LEU A 79 -7.11 -3.05 1.39
N ASN A 80 -6.90 -3.73 0.26
CA ASN A 80 -7.64 -3.54 -0.99
C ASN A 80 -8.93 -4.40 -0.98
N ASN A 81 -9.80 -4.17 -1.97
CA ASN A 81 -11.03 -4.93 -2.28
C ASN A 81 -12.34 -4.49 -1.60
N SER A 82 -12.30 -3.77 -0.47
CA SER A 82 -13.52 -3.24 0.16
C SER A 82 -13.21 -2.04 1.07
N PRO A 83 -14.16 -1.09 1.20
CA PRO A 83 -13.94 0.07 2.05
C PRO A 83 -13.89 -0.32 3.52
N TRP A 84 -12.94 0.27 4.21
CA TRP A 84 -12.83 0.27 5.65
C TRP A 84 -13.73 1.34 6.23
N LYS A 85 -14.50 0.99 7.26
CA LYS A 85 -15.39 1.94 7.98
C LYS A 85 -14.94 2.09 9.41
N LEU A 86 -14.95 3.32 9.91
CA LEU A 86 -14.58 3.60 11.30
C LEU A 86 -15.64 3.02 12.24
N LYS A 87 -15.22 2.22 13.21
CA LYS A 87 -16.10 1.63 14.24
C LYS A 87 -15.96 2.33 15.59
N SER A 88 -14.74 2.66 15.96
CA SER A 88 -14.46 3.37 17.21
C SER A 88 -13.20 4.19 17.13
N MET A 89 -13.20 5.29 17.89
CA MET A 89 -12.02 6.07 18.21
C MET A 89 -11.92 6.18 19.73
N ASN A 90 -10.93 5.52 20.30
CA ASN A 90 -10.75 5.42 21.75
C ASN A 90 -9.48 6.15 22.17
N ILE A 91 -9.56 6.89 23.26
CA ILE A 91 -8.43 7.58 23.86
C ILE A 91 -7.91 6.80 25.05
N TYR A 92 -6.59 6.65 25.09
CA TYR A 92 -5.86 5.97 26.15
C TYR A 92 -4.75 6.87 26.67
N LYS A 93 -4.32 6.63 27.90
CA LYS A 93 -3.01 7.09 28.40
C LYS A 93 -1.90 6.27 27.73
N ASP A 94 -0.68 6.79 27.78
CA ASP A 94 0.53 6.09 27.29
C ASP A 94 0.75 4.71 27.93
N ASP A 95 0.34 4.52 29.19
CA ASP A 95 0.39 3.22 29.89
C ASP A 95 -0.66 2.21 29.41
N GLY A 96 -1.54 2.60 28.47
CA GLY A 96 -2.61 1.77 27.94
C GLY A 96 -3.93 1.85 28.72
N THR A 97 -4.03 2.67 29.76
CA THR A 97 -5.28 2.89 30.48
C THR A 97 -6.31 3.56 29.59
N PHE A 98 -7.48 2.94 29.43
CA PHE A 98 -8.61 3.54 28.70
C PHE A 98 -9.11 4.80 29.41
N LEU A 99 -9.32 5.87 28.64
CA LEU A 99 -9.88 7.13 29.13
C LEU A 99 -11.34 7.26 28.71
N PHE A 100 -11.59 7.32 27.40
CA PHE A 100 -12.95 7.44 26.87
C PHE A 100 -13.00 7.07 25.38
N SER A 101 -14.22 6.94 24.85
CA SER A 101 -14.48 6.79 23.41
C SER A 101 -15.07 8.08 22.87
N PHE A 102 -14.59 8.54 21.71
CA PHE A 102 -15.21 9.67 21.02
C PHE A 102 -16.60 9.27 20.52
N PRO A 103 -17.63 10.11 20.73
CA PRO A 103 -18.95 9.88 20.18
C PRO A 103 -18.90 10.10 18.66
N LEU A 104 -18.78 9.01 17.90
CA LEU A 104 -18.81 9.07 16.43
C LEU A 104 -20.22 9.36 15.94
N LEU A 105 -20.35 10.34 15.05
CA LEU A 105 -21.61 10.63 14.36
C LEU A 105 -21.95 9.47 13.40
N GLN A 106 -23.23 9.36 13.03
CA GLN A 106 -23.66 8.34 12.07
C GLN A 106 -22.90 8.49 10.74
N GLU A 107 -22.68 9.73 10.29
CA GLU A 107 -21.93 10.05 9.09
C GLU A 107 -20.48 9.55 9.15
N ASP A 108 -19.78 9.75 10.28
CA ASP A 108 -18.38 9.29 10.46
C ASP A 108 -18.24 7.78 10.27
N LYS A 109 -19.26 7.01 10.71
CA LYS A 109 -19.30 5.55 10.61
C LYS A 109 -19.57 5.06 9.19
N GLU A 110 -20.12 5.91 8.34
CA GLU A 110 -20.48 5.59 6.96
C GLU A 110 -19.41 6.02 5.95
N ILE A 111 -18.48 6.90 6.34
CA ILE A 111 -17.31 7.26 5.51
C ILE A 111 -16.54 5.99 5.12
N LYS A 112 -16.30 5.86 3.82
CA LYS A 112 -15.64 4.70 3.20
C LYS A 112 -14.18 5.03 2.94
N ARG A 113 -13.25 4.29 3.56
CA ARG A 113 -11.81 4.43 3.31
C ARG A 113 -11.28 3.31 2.41
N TYR A 114 -10.61 3.69 1.34
CA TYR A 114 -9.95 2.80 0.39
C TYR A 114 -8.45 3.04 0.39
N PHE A 115 -7.69 1.95 0.37
CA PHE A 115 -6.25 1.96 0.16
C PHE A 115 -5.97 1.46 -1.24
N TYR A 116 -5.01 2.09 -1.92
CA TYR A 116 -4.59 1.75 -3.27
C TYR A 116 -3.08 1.56 -3.30
N TYR A 117 -2.65 0.45 -3.87
CA TYR A 117 -1.24 0.10 -4.09
C TYR A 117 -1.07 -0.36 -5.54
N PRO A 118 0.02 -0.02 -6.23
CA PRO A 118 1.30 0.52 -5.74
C PRO A 118 1.37 2.04 -5.61
N GLN A 119 0.30 2.78 -5.92
CA GLN A 119 0.30 4.25 -5.85
C GLN A 119 0.56 4.77 -4.42
N GLY A 120 0.27 3.94 -3.41
CA GLY A 120 0.39 4.34 -2.01
C GLY A 120 -0.62 5.44 -1.69
N GLU A 121 -1.81 5.40 -2.29
CA GLU A 121 -2.88 6.38 -2.09
C GLU A 121 -3.94 5.84 -1.15
N VAL A 122 -4.44 6.70 -0.26
CA VAL A 122 -5.63 6.45 0.55
C VAL A 122 -6.69 7.47 0.15
N LYS A 123 -7.93 7.03 0.00
CA LYS A 123 -9.08 7.93 -0.27
C LYS A 123 -10.24 7.60 0.64
N MET A 124 -10.88 8.64 1.13
CA MET A 124 -12.07 8.57 1.96
C MET A 124 -13.22 9.24 1.22
N TYR A 125 -14.37 8.59 1.20
CA TYR A 125 -15.57 9.08 0.51
C TYR A 125 -16.74 9.13 1.47
N TYR A 126 -17.55 10.18 1.33
CA TYR A 126 -18.86 10.25 1.97
C TYR A 126 -19.80 9.16 1.42
N PRO A 127 -20.94 8.89 2.09
CA PRO A 127 -21.91 7.90 1.64
C PRO A 127 -22.46 8.18 0.23
N ASP A 128 -22.58 9.46 -0.14
CA ASP A 128 -23.03 9.93 -1.46
C ASP A 128 -21.98 9.75 -2.58
N GLY A 129 -20.77 9.31 -2.23
CA GLY A 129 -19.68 9.06 -3.16
C GLY A 129 -18.77 10.26 -3.41
N SER A 130 -19.04 11.42 -2.81
CA SER A 130 -18.14 12.58 -2.89
C SER A 130 -16.84 12.33 -2.11
N LEU A 131 -15.72 12.85 -2.64
CA LEU A 131 -14.42 12.70 -2.01
C LEU A 131 -14.37 13.55 -0.74
N TYR A 132 -14.19 12.90 0.41
CA TYR A 132 -14.01 13.56 1.69
C TYR A 132 -12.55 13.97 1.90
N TRP A 133 -11.63 13.04 1.66
CA TRP A 133 -10.20 13.26 1.93
C TRP A 133 -9.34 12.27 1.15
N SER A 134 -8.13 12.69 0.78
CA SER A 134 -7.13 11.81 0.16
C SER A 134 -5.73 12.12 0.66
N SER A 135 -4.89 11.10 0.77
CA SER A 135 -3.48 11.26 1.11
C SER A 135 -2.66 10.07 0.65
N THR A 136 -1.40 9.99 1.09
CA THR A 136 -0.53 8.85 0.86
C THR A 136 -0.55 7.88 2.04
N TRP A 137 -0.12 6.64 1.84
CA TRP A 137 0.13 5.69 2.91
C TRP A 137 1.27 4.73 2.57
N SER A 138 1.93 4.23 3.60
CA SER A 138 2.90 3.13 3.51
C SER A 138 3.02 2.41 4.86
N ILE A 139 3.53 1.18 4.84
CA ILE A 139 3.82 0.39 6.03
C ILE A 139 5.25 -0.13 5.97
N SER A 140 5.97 0.02 7.08
CA SER A 140 7.28 -0.58 7.31
C SER A 140 7.33 -1.17 8.72
N GLY A 141 7.38 -2.50 8.81
CA GLY A 141 7.14 -3.21 10.06
C GLY A 141 5.77 -2.87 10.65
N ASN A 142 5.75 -2.38 11.89
CA ASN A 142 4.51 -1.92 12.55
C ASN A 142 4.26 -0.41 12.38
N ASN A 143 5.16 0.33 11.72
CA ASN A 143 4.94 1.74 11.44
C ASN A 143 4.03 1.87 10.21
N PHE A 144 2.84 2.42 10.43
CA PHE A 144 1.89 2.79 9.40
C PHE A 144 1.92 4.29 9.19
N ARG A 145 2.47 4.71 8.08
CA ARG A 145 2.47 6.11 7.69
C ARG A 145 1.18 6.41 6.94
N LEU A 146 0.44 7.40 7.41
CA LEU A 146 -0.80 7.87 6.77
C LEU A 146 -0.72 9.39 6.60
N GLY A 147 -0.56 9.82 5.35
CA GLY A 147 -0.19 11.18 4.99
C GLY A 147 1.16 11.58 5.59
N GLY A 148 1.15 12.66 6.37
CA GLY A 148 2.35 13.16 7.07
C GLY A 148 2.61 12.53 8.44
N GLY A 149 1.69 11.69 8.96
CA GLY A 149 1.77 11.15 10.31
C GLY A 149 2.23 9.69 10.35
N ASP A 150 3.07 9.37 11.33
CA ASP A 150 3.46 7.99 11.66
C ASP A 150 2.54 7.43 12.75
N MET A 151 1.99 6.25 12.49
CA MET A 151 1.05 5.54 13.35
C MET A 151 1.59 4.15 13.64
N THR A 152 1.14 3.52 14.72
CA THR A 152 1.55 2.15 15.05
C THR A 152 0.40 1.19 14.81
N ILE A 153 0.57 0.20 13.93
CA ILE A 153 -0.41 -0.89 13.77
C ILE A 153 -0.40 -1.73 15.04
N ILE A 154 -1.58 -1.92 15.63
CA ILE A 154 -1.82 -2.86 16.72
C ILE A 154 -2.33 -4.18 16.17
N GLU A 155 -3.24 -4.10 15.20
CA GLU A 155 -3.92 -5.24 14.62
C GLU A 155 -4.16 -4.99 13.13
N LEU A 156 -3.84 -5.97 12.29
CA LEU A 156 -4.19 -5.96 10.89
C LEU A 156 -4.58 -7.38 10.46
N THR A 157 -5.85 -7.55 10.12
CA THR A 157 -6.44 -8.79 9.59
C THR A 157 -7.25 -8.50 8.33
N ALA A 158 -7.81 -9.54 7.70
CA ALA A 158 -8.64 -9.40 6.50
C ALA A 158 -9.86 -8.48 6.69
N SER A 159 -10.37 -8.35 7.91
CA SER A 159 -11.60 -7.60 8.23
C SER A 159 -11.41 -6.52 9.30
N ARG A 160 -10.24 -6.42 9.93
CA ARG A 160 -10.01 -5.51 11.05
C ARG A 160 -8.65 -4.82 10.98
N LEU A 161 -8.65 -3.50 11.12
CA LEU A 161 -7.47 -2.65 11.13
C LEU A 161 -7.53 -1.77 12.39
N VAL A 162 -6.55 -1.92 13.26
CA VAL A 162 -6.41 -1.11 14.47
C VAL A 162 -5.03 -0.48 14.49
N PHE A 163 -4.99 0.85 14.65
CA PHE A 163 -3.73 1.58 14.79
C PHE A 163 -3.82 2.66 15.86
N LYS A 164 -2.68 2.95 16.48
CA LYS A 164 -2.45 4.09 17.38
C LYS A 164 -1.96 5.26 16.57
N ALA A 165 -2.63 6.40 16.64
CA ALA A 165 -2.06 7.67 16.24
C ALA A 165 -1.58 8.42 17.49
N PRO A 166 -0.38 9.03 17.48
CA PRO A 166 0.00 9.97 18.52
C PRO A 166 -1.05 11.09 18.56
N PRO A 167 -1.50 11.53 19.74
CA PRO A 167 -2.44 12.62 19.83
C PRO A 167 -1.67 13.93 19.62
N GLY A 168 -2.40 15.01 19.39
CA GLY A 168 -1.87 16.32 19.78
C GLY A 168 -1.66 16.32 21.30
N ALA A 169 -0.52 16.86 21.78
CA ALA A 169 -0.34 17.09 23.21
C ALA A 169 -1.49 17.97 23.72
N ASP A 170 -2.13 17.60 24.83
CA ASP A 170 -2.98 18.54 25.56
C ASP A 170 -2.07 19.59 26.21
N PRO A 171 -2.08 20.85 25.73
CA PRO A 171 -1.15 21.89 26.20
C PRO A 171 -1.44 22.30 27.65
N THR A 172 -2.59 21.92 28.20
CA THR A 172 -3.06 22.31 29.55
C THR A 172 -2.68 21.29 30.63
N THR A 173 -2.57 20.00 30.28
CA THR A 173 -2.34 18.93 31.26
C THR A 173 -0.96 18.27 31.12
N GLY A 174 -0.28 18.43 29.98
CA GLY A 174 0.99 17.78 29.70
C GLY A 174 0.89 16.24 29.57
N ILE A 175 -0.33 15.70 29.59
CA ILE A 175 -0.57 14.27 29.44
C ILE A 175 -0.45 13.90 27.96
N ILE A 176 0.51 13.03 27.66
CA ILE A 176 0.57 12.34 26.38
C ILE A 176 -0.45 11.20 26.44
N ASN A 177 -1.46 11.31 25.60
CA ASN A 177 -2.46 10.26 25.38
C ASN A 177 -2.11 9.51 24.09
N TYR A 178 -2.98 8.63 23.60
CA TYR A 178 -3.02 8.31 22.18
C TYR A 178 -4.44 7.96 21.74
N ALA A 179 -4.70 8.19 20.45
CA ALA A 179 -5.94 7.81 19.82
C ALA A 179 -5.75 6.45 19.15
N GLN A 180 -6.58 5.48 19.52
CA GLN A 180 -6.70 4.21 18.82
C GLN A 180 -7.91 4.26 17.89
N TYR A 181 -7.66 4.05 16.61
CA TYR A 181 -8.72 3.94 15.61
C TYR A 181 -8.94 2.47 15.29
N THR A 182 -10.19 2.04 15.28
CA THR A 182 -10.60 0.70 14.85
C THR A 182 -11.46 0.83 13.61
N TYR A 183 -10.97 0.25 12.52
CA TYR A 183 -11.69 0.11 11.27
C TYR A 183 -12.04 -1.34 11.04
N GLU A 184 -13.23 -1.56 10.50
CA GLU A 184 -13.68 -2.89 10.11
C GLU A 184 -14.27 -2.88 8.71
N ARG A 185 -14.28 -4.07 8.12
CA ARG A 185 -15.07 -4.40 6.95
C ARG A 185 -16.27 -5.20 7.40
N ASN A 186 -17.41 -4.96 6.74
CA ASN A 186 -18.56 -5.84 6.86
C ASN A 186 -18.32 -7.11 6.05
#